data_AF-A0A2P4PTC4-F1
#
_entry.id   AF-A0A2P4PTC4-F1
#
_cell.length_a   1.000
_cell.length_b   1.000
_cell.length_c   1.000
_cell.angle_alpha   90.00
_cell.angle_beta   90.00
_cell.angle_gamma   90.00
#
_symmetry.space_group_name_H-M   'P 1'
#
loop_
_entity.id
_entity.type
_entity.pdbx_description
1 polymer ?
#
loop_
_entity_poly.entity_id
_entity_poly.type
_entity_poly.pdbx_seq_one_letter_code
_entity_poly.pdbx_strand_id
1 'polypeptide(L)'
;MQNDVISIIQKGSNTTEDTPKNINKKLNQILGTQHDDIKFLDFCSLALEAKINTNFSKISKQIFGFSESKNILFLASLLDSFIIHFKELIWLPRCNATNAWEKAKNIGKKDKLNESENMDLYFKSPHQQIKQLKQNKQQLKNNNITNS
;
A
#
# COMPACT_ATOMS: atom_id res chain seq x y z
N MET A 1 -11.12 -9.10 4.38
CA MET A 1 -9.92 -8.76 5.15
C MET A 1 -10.09 -8.95 6.65
N GLN A 2 -10.82 -8.07 7.37
CA GLN A 2 -10.92 -8.19 8.83
C GLN A 2 -11.54 -9.53 9.27
N ASN A 3 -12.58 -10.02 8.58
CA ASN A 3 -13.21 -11.30 8.89
C ASN A 3 -12.26 -12.50 8.76
N ASP A 4 -11.28 -12.44 7.85
CA ASP A 4 -10.38 -13.56 7.56
C ASP A 4 -9.40 -13.80 8.71
N VAL A 5 -9.04 -12.72 9.42
CA VAL A 5 -8.11 -12.78 10.56
C VAL A 5 -8.80 -12.98 11.90
N ILE A 6 -10.13 -12.84 11.99
CA ILE A 6 -10.88 -13.01 13.26
C ILE A 6 -10.62 -14.41 13.85
N SER A 7 -10.68 -15.46 13.03
CA SER A 7 -10.49 -16.84 13.51
C SER A 7 -9.08 -17.08 14.09
N ILE A 8 -8.06 -16.42 13.51
CA ILE A 8 -6.67 -16.50 13.96
C ILE A 8 -6.50 -15.74 15.27
N ILE A 9 -7.11 -14.55 15.37
CA ILE A 9 -7.09 -13.74 16.58
C ILE A 9 -7.78 -14.47 17.73
N GLN A 10 -8.94 -15.11 17.48
CA GLN A 10 -9.67 -15.87 18.50
C GLN A 10 -8.87 -17.07 19.03
N LYS A 11 -8.16 -17.80 18.15
CA LYS A 11 -7.27 -18.90 18.57
C LYS A 11 -6.00 -18.39 19.26
N GLY A 12 -5.53 -17.21 18.86
CA GLY A 12 -4.32 -16.59 19.38
C GLY A 12 -4.53 -15.93 20.74
N SER A 13 -5.71 -15.39 21.00
CA SER A 13 -6.00 -14.66 22.22
C SER A 13 -6.23 -15.60 23.38
N ASN A 14 -5.74 -15.21 24.55
CA ASN A 14 -5.94 -15.97 25.79
C ASN A 14 -7.18 -15.47 26.55
N THR A 15 -7.99 -14.57 25.98
CA THR A 15 -9.12 -13.93 26.68
C THR A 15 -10.47 -14.35 26.11
N THR A 16 -11.45 -14.53 26.99
CA THR A 16 -12.86 -14.80 26.62
C THR A 16 -13.60 -13.56 26.12
N GLU A 17 -12.99 -12.37 26.21
CA GLU A 17 -13.55 -11.09 25.77
C GLU A 17 -13.40 -10.82 24.25
N ASP A 18 -12.66 -11.66 23.52
CA ASP A 18 -12.40 -11.50 22.08
C ASP A 18 -13.54 -12.03 21.21
N THR A 19 -14.73 -11.50 21.47
CA THR A 19 -15.87 -11.59 20.54
C THR A 19 -15.52 -10.90 19.22
N PRO A 20 -16.12 -11.30 18.07
CA PRO A 20 -15.85 -10.67 16.77
C PRO A 20 -16.00 -9.14 16.79
N LYS A 21 -16.98 -8.63 17.56
CA LYS A 21 -17.20 -7.19 17.73
C LYS A 21 -16.03 -6.50 18.44
N ASN A 22 -15.49 -7.11 19.49
CA ASN A 22 -14.36 -6.56 20.23
C ASN A 22 -13.07 -6.65 19.42
N ILE A 23 -12.88 -7.74 18.66
CA ILE A 23 -11.76 -7.90 17.72
C ILE A 23 -11.78 -6.80 16.65
N ASN A 24 -12.93 -6.53 16.04
CA ASN A 24 -13.05 -5.43 15.06
C ASN A 24 -12.71 -4.07 15.68
N LYS A 25 -13.13 -3.82 16.92
CA LYS A 25 -12.75 -2.61 17.65
C LYS A 25 -11.22 -2.52 17.83
N LYS A 26 -10.58 -3.61 18.23
CA LYS A 26 -9.11 -3.71 18.37
C LYS A 26 -8.41 -3.52 17.03
N LEU A 27 -8.88 -4.16 15.95
CA LEU A 27 -8.35 -3.97 14.60
C LEU A 27 -8.44 -2.52 14.17
N ASN A 28 -9.58 -1.85 14.41
CA ASN A 28 -9.76 -0.44 14.09
C ASN A 28 -8.85 0.49 14.90
N GLN A 29 -8.41 0.11 16.09
CA GLN A 29 -7.41 0.89 16.85
C GLN A 29 -6.04 0.88 16.17
N ILE A 30 -5.69 -0.21 15.48
CA ILE A 30 -4.38 -0.41 14.86
C ILE A 30 -4.40 0.08 13.41
N LEU A 31 -5.42 -0.27 12.65
CA LEU A 31 -5.55 0.03 11.23
C LEU A 31 -6.27 1.34 10.96
N GLY A 32 -6.96 1.92 11.95
CA GLY A 32 -7.88 3.03 11.72
C GLY A 32 -9.30 2.54 11.42
N THR A 33 -10.24 3.48 11.41
CA THR A 33 -11.67 3.16 11.20
C THR A 33 -12.14 3.35 9.77
N GLN A 34 -11.40 4.15 8.99
CA GLN A 34 -11.73 4.54 7.62
C GLN A 34 -10.54 4.29 6.71
N HIS A 35 -10.82 4.25 5.41
CA HIS A 35 -9.83 3.98 4.36
C HIS A 35 -8.84 5.12 4.11
N ASP A 36 -9.14 6.34 4.57
CA ASP A 36 -8.31 7.53 4.51
C ASP A 36 -7.58 7.81 5.82
N ASP A 37 -7.73 6.95 6.83
CA ASP A 37 -6.99 7.03 8.08
C ASP A 37 -5.48 6.83 7.81
N ILE A 38 -4.65 7.69 8.39
CA ILE A 38 -3.20 7.65 8.18
C ILE A 38 -2.59 6.31 8.58
N LYS A 39 -3.14 5.63 9.60
CA LYS A 39 -2.69 4.30 10.01
C LYS A 39 -2.97 3.26 8.93
N PHE A 40 -4.12 3.38 8.27
CA PHE A 40 -4.48 2.48 7.18
C PHE A 40 -3.61 2.73 5.96
N LEU A 41 -3.40 4.00 5.61
CA LEU A 41 -2.55 4.39 4.47
C LEU A 41 -1.09 3.96 4.67
N ASP A 42 -0.55 4.13 5.88
CA ASP A 42 0.78 3.63 6.25
C ASP A 42 0.85 2.11 6.13
N PHE A 43 -0.16 1.40 6.63
CA PHE A 43 -0.26 -0.05 6.49
C PHE A 43 -0.29 -0.48 5.01
N CYS A 44 -1.12 0.15 4.17
CA CYS A 44 -1.19 -0.14 2.75
C CYS A 44 0.16 0.07 2.06
N SER A 45 0.85 1.17 2.36
CA SER A 45 2.15 1.49 1.78
C SER A 45 3.18 0.40 2.09
N LEU A 46 3.22 -0.05 3.34
CA LEU A 46 4.09 -1.16 3.76
C LEU A 46 3.66 -2.50 3.18
N ALA A 47 2.36 -2.75 3.09
CA ALA A 47 1.81 -3.98 2.57
C ALA A 47 2.12 -4.18 1.08
N LEU A 48 2.14 -3.09 0.29
CA LEU A 48 2.59 -3.10 -1.10
C LEU A 48 4.08 -3.48 -1.23
N GLU A 49 4.89 -3.21 -0.21
CA GLU A 49 6.29 -3.65 -0.13
C GLU A 49 6.45 -5.03 0.55
N ALA A 50 5.34 -5.70 0.89
CA ALA A 50 5.32 -6.92 1.69
C ALA A 50 6.07 -6.80 3.04
N LYS A 51 5.96 -5.63 3.69
CA LYS A 51 6.63 -5.30 4.96
C LYS A 51 5.61 -5.06 6.07
N ILE A 52 6.08 -5.25 7.31
CA ILE A 52 5.34 -4.88 8.52
C ILE A 52 6.21 -3.94 9.36
N ASN A 53 5.62 -2.84 9.85
CA ASN A 53 6.30 -1.91 10.73
C ASN A 53 6.52 -2.53 12.13
N THR A 54 7.71 -2.35 12.69
CA THR A 54 8.04 -2.82 14.05
C THR A 54 7.15 -2.19 15.13
N ASN A 55 6.76 -0.93 14.98
CA ASN A 55 5.81 -0.26 15.88
C ASN A 55 4.40 -0.86 15.75
N PHE A 56 3.95 -1.14 14.53
CA PHE A 56 2.66 -1.81 14.29
C PHE A 56 2.64 -3.19 14.97
N SER A 57 3.72 -3.97 14.82
CA SER A 57 3.89 -5.27 15.48
C SER A 57 3.88 -5.18 17.01
N LYS A 58 4.57 -4.18 17.59
CA LYS A 58 4.55 -3.96 19.05
C LYS A 58 3.14 -3.63 19.56
N ILE A 59 2.43 -2.75 18.86
CA ILE A 59 1.07 -2.33 19.22
C ILE A 59 0.09 -3.50 19.11
N SER A 60 0.14 -4.28 18.02
CA SER A 60 -0.74 -5.43 17.86
C SER A 60 -0.51 -6.47 18.96
N LYS A 61 0.75 -6.77 19.28
CA LYS A 61 1.10 -7.68 20.37
C LYS A 61 0.50 -7.24 21.70
N GLN A 62 0.59 -5.95 22.01
CA GLN A 62 0.05 -5.37 23.25
C GLN A 62 -1.48 -5.42 23.30
N ILE A 63 -2.16 -5.01 22.21
CA ILE A 63 -3.63 -4.93 22.16
C ILE A 63 -4.29 -6.31 22.24
N PHE A 64 -3.68 -7.32 21.63
CA PHE A 64 -4.22 -8.68 21.62
C PHE A 64 -3.61 -9.61 22.67
N GLY A 65 -2.60 -9.15 23.42
CA GLY A 65 -1.92 -9.97 24.42
C GLY A 65 -1.23 -11.21 23.83
N PHE A 66 -0.75 -11.13 22.58
CA PHE A 66 -0.16 -12.26 21.89
C PHE A 66 1.27 -12.57 22.34
N SER A 67 1.66 -13.85 22.23
CA SER A 67 3.09 -14.21 22.17
C SER A 67 3.71 -13.72 20.86
N GLU A 68 5.04 -13.71 20.78
CA GLU A 68 5.74 -13.27 19.56
C GLU A 68 5.32 -14.10 18.33
N SER A 69 5.32 -15.43 18.45
CA SER A 69 4.94 -16.34 17.38
C SER A 69 3.50 -16.14 16.90
N LYS A 70 2.56 -15.96 17.84
CA LYS A 70 1.15 -15.70 17.53
C LYS A 70 0.98 -14.34 16.84
N ASN A 71 1.72 -13.33 17.27
CA ASN A 71 1.70 -12.01 16.65
C ASN A 71 2.24 -12.05 15.21
N ILE A 72 3.36 -12.75 14.98
CA ILE A 72 3.91 -12.94 13.63
C ILE A 72 2.89 -13.64 12.73
N LEU A 73 2.26 -14.72 13.20
CA LEU A 73 1.23 -15.43 12.44
C LEU A 73 0.06 -14.51 12.10
N PHE A 74 -0.46 -13.76 13.08
CA PHE A 74 -1.52 -12.79 12.87
C PHE A 74 -1.15 -11.75 11.81
N LEU A 75 0.04 -11.14 11.92
CA LEU A 75 0.51 -10.09 11.00
C LEU A 75 0.70 -10.63 9.58
N ALA A 76 1.26 -11.83 9.44
CA ALA A 76 1.41 -12.49 8.15
C ALA A 76 0.05 -12.77 7.51
N SER A 77 -0.91 -13.29 8.28
CA SER A 77 -2.27 -13.55 7.77
C SER A 77 -3.04 -12.27 7.44
N LEU A 78 -2.82 -11.18 8.18
CA LEU A 78 -3.39 -9.88 7.86
C LEU A 78 -2.83 -9.34 6.54
N LEU A 79 -1.52 -9.45 6.33
CA LEU A 79 -0.86 -9.03 5.10
C LEU A 79 -1.33 -9.86 3.90
N ASP A 80 -1.37 -11.19 4.07
CA ASP A 80 -1.82 -12.11 3.02
C ASP A 80 -3.29 -11.83 2.63
N SER A 81 -4.16 -11.68 3.62
CA SER A 81 -5.55 -11.31 3.41
C SER A 81 -5.68 -9.96 2.68
N PHE A 82 -4.90 -8.95 3.05
CA PHE A 82 -4.87 -7.67 2.33
C PHE A 82 -4.46 -7.85 0.86
N ILE A 83 -3.38 -8.59 0.59
CA ILE A 83 -2.86 -8.82 -0.77
C ILE A 83 -3.89 -9.55 -1.63
N ILE A 84 -4.55 -10.57 -1.09
CA ILE A 84 -5.62 -11.30 -1.79
C ILE A 84 -6.77 -10.36 -2.15
N HIS A 85 -7.28 -9.60 -1.17
CA HIS A 85 -8.38 -8.65 -1.40
C HIS A 85 -8.00 -7.55 -2.39
N PHE A 86 -6.79 -7.02 -2.29
CA PHE A 86 -6.28 -6.02 -3.23
C PHE A 86 -6.23 -6.59 -4.65
N LYS A 87 -5.71 -7.81 -4.82
CA LYS A 87 -5.64 -8.48 -6.12
C LYS A 87 -7.04 -8.69 -6.73
N GLU A 88 -7.97 -9.22 -5.95
CA GLU A 88 -9.29 -9.63 -6.43
C GLU A 88 -10.23 -8.45 -6.65
N LEU A 89 -10.25 -7.48 -5.74
CA LEU A 89 -11.24 -6.41 -5.74
C LEU A 89 -10.77 -5.17 -6.49
N ILE A 90 -9.47 -4.93 -6.57
CA ILE A 90 -8.92 -3.71 -7.18
C ILE A 90 -8.10 -4.01 -8.42
N TRP A 91 -7.08 -4.88 -8.30
CA TRP A 91 -6.14 -5.12 -9.39
C TRP A 91 -6.80 -5.79 -10.60
N LEU A 92 -7.44 -6.94 -10.41
CA LEU A 92 -8.06 -7.70 -11.51
C LEU A 92 -9.15 -6.89 -12.25
N PRO A 93 -10.10 -6.22 -11.57
CA PRO A 93 -11.09 -5.38 -12.24
C PRO A 93 -10.46 -4.24 -13.05
N ARG A 94 -9.42 -3.58 -12.51
CA ARG A 94 -8.69 -2.53 -13.24
C ARG A 94 -7.98 -3.08 -14.47
N CYS A 95 -7.27 -4.20 -14.36
CA CYS A 95 -6.63 -4.85 -15.50
C CYS A 95 -7.64 -5.22 -16.58
N ASN A 96 -8.80 -5.78 -16.20
CA ASN A 96 -9.85 -6.14 -17.12
C ASN A 96 -10.43 -4.91 -17.84
N ALA A 97 -10.66 -3.82 -17.10
CA ALA A 97 -11.13 -2.56 -17.68
C ALA A 97 -10.12 -1.96 -18.65
N THR A 98 -8.82 -1.95 -18.30
CA THR A 98 -7.75 -1.48 -19.18
C THR A 98 -7.68 -2.31 -20.45
N ASN A 99 -7.70 -3.65 -20.34
CA ASN A 99 -7.69 -4.54 -21.49
C ASN A 99 -8.91 -4.33 -22.41
N ALA A 100 -10.10 -4.09 -21.83
CA ALA A 100 -11.30 -3.80 -22.60
C ALA A 100 -11.19 -2.45 -23.32
N TRP A 101 -10.68 -1.42 -22.64
CA TRP A 101 -10.44 -0.10 -23.21
C TRP A 101 -9.41 -0.15 -24.35
N GLU A 102 -8.31 -0.88 -24.19
CA GLU A 102 -7.30 -1.08 -25.23
C GLU A 102 -7.87 -1.78 -26.47
N LYS A 103 -8.65 -2.86 -26.26
CA LYS A 103 -9.35 -3.55 -27.35
C LYS A 103 -10.30 -2.62 -28.10
N ALA A 104 -11.08 -1.81 -27.39
CA ALA A 104 -11.98 -0.82 -28.00
C ALA A 104 -11.23 0.26 -28.81
N LYS A 105 -9.94 0.49 -28.51
CA LYS A 105 -9.07 1.41 -29.22
C LYS A 105 -8.18 0.75 -30.27
N ASN A 106 -8.34 -0.55 -30.52
CA ASN A 106 -7.46 -1.36 -31.38
C ASN A 106 -5.98 -1.26 -30.99
N ILE A 107 -5.69 -1.05 -29.70
CA ILE A 107 -4.32 -1.00 -29.16
C ILE A 107 -3.86 -2.43 -28.96
N GLY A 108 -2.90 -2.86 -29.77
CA GLY A 108 -2.28 -4.18 -29.72
C GLY A 108 -0.93 -4.19 -29.01
N LYS A 109 -0.30 -5.37 -28.91
CA LYS A 109 1.03 -5.53 -28.30
C LYS A 109 2.11 -4.66 -28.96
N LYS A 110 1.99 -4.45 -30.28
CA LYS A 110 2.88 -3.59 -31.08
C LYS A 110 2.84 -2.12 -30.67
N ASP A 111 1.71 -1.65 -30.15
CA ASP A 111 1.50 -0.25 -29.75
C ASP A 111 1.94 0.00 -28.30
N LYS A 112 2.20 -1.07 -27.53
CA LYS A 112 2.64 -1.02 -26.12
C LYS A 112 4.16 -1.09 -25.96
N LEU A 113 4.88 -1.62 -26.95
CA LEU A 113 6.31 -1.87 -26.89
C LEU A 113 7.10 -0.74 -27.58
N ASN A 114 7.22 0.40 -26.89
CA ASN A 114 8.28 1.37 -27.15
C ASN A 114 9.24 1.33 -25.94
N GLU A 115 10.14 0.35 -25.94
CA GLU A 115 11.07 0.06 -24.84
C GLU A 115 12.05 1.23 -24.58
N SER A 116 12.29 2.09 -25.58
CA SER A 116 13.23 3.22 -25.51
C SER A 116 12.63 4.56 -25.06
N GLU A 117 11.34 4.81 -25.23
CA GLU A 117 10.73 6.13 -24.92
C GLU A 117 10.06 6.17 -23.54
N ASN A 118 9.74 5.00 -22.95
CA ASN A 118 8.88 4.93 -21.76
C ASN A 118 9.65 4.86 -20.42
N MET A 119 10.91 4.40 -20.44
CA MET A 119 11.70 4.21 -19.21
C MET A 119 12.11 5.52 -18.52
N ASP A 120 12.31 6.60 -19.28
CA ASP A 120 12.70 7.91 -18.73
C ASP A 120 11.57 8.62 -17.97
N LEU A 121 10.31 8.27 -18.27
CA LEU A 121 9.13 8.89 -17.65
C LEU A 121 8.69 8.16 -16.39
N TYR A 122 8.77 6.83 -16.35
CA TYR A 122 8.29 6.03 -15.22
C TYR A 122 9.29 5.93 -14.06
N PHE A 123 10.60 6.05 -14.30
CA PHE A 123 11.62 5.91 -13.24
C PHE A 123 12.05 7.21 -12.56
N LYS A 124 11.57 8.37 -13.00
CA LYS A 124 11.87 9.62 -12.28
C LYS A 124 11.04 9.70 -11.01
N SER A 125 11.63 9.23 -9.90
CA SER A 125 11.15 9.46 -8.54
C SER A 125 10.68 10.92 -8.38
N PRO A 126 9.57 11.20 -7.66
CA PRO A 126 9.10 12.56 -7.40
C PRO A 126 10.22 13.48 -6.88
N HIS A 127 11.17 12.92 -6.12
CA HIS A 127 12.33 13.64 -5.61
C HIS A 127 13.30 14.10 -6.71
N GLN A 128 13.49 13.31 -7.78
CA GLN A 128 14.34 13.68 -8.92
C GLN A 128 13.70 14.79 -9.76
N GLN A 129 12.37 14.75 -9.94
CA GLN A 129 11.64 15.80 -10.67
C GLN A 129 11.69 17.15 -9.93
N ILE A 130 11.54 17.14 -8.60
CA ILE A 130 11.66 18.35 -7.77
C ILE A 130 13.08 18.92 -7.81
N LYS A 131 14.12 18.07 -7.87
CA LYS A 131 15.52 18.49 -7.94
C LYS A 131 15.84 19.16 -9.29
N GLN A 132 15.36 18.59 -10.40
CA GLN A 132 15.50 19.17 -11.74
C GLN A 132 14.74 20.51 -11.87
N LEU A 133 13.52 20.61 -11.31
CA LEU A 133 12.75 21.87 -11.34
C LEU A 133 13.45 23.00 -10.58
N LYS A 134 14.11 22.68 -9.45
CA LYS A 134 14.90 23.66 -8.67
C LYS A 134 16.16 24.11 -9.42
N GLN A 135 16.85 23.19 -10.10
CA GLN A 135 18.05 23.49 -10.90
C GLN A 135 17.70 24.35 -12.14
N ASN A 136 16.62 24.03 -12.83
CA ASN A 136 16.17 24.80 -14.00
C ASN A 136 15.72 26.22 -13.62
N LYS A 137 15.08 26.40 -12.46
CA LYS A 137 14.76 27.75 -11.93
C LYS A 137 16.00 28.57 -11.57
N GLN A 138 17.07 27.93 -11.07
CA GLN A 138 18.34 28.61 -10.80
C GLN A 138 19.08 29.01 -12.07
N GLN A 139 19.11 28.15 -13.10
CA GLN A 139 19.71 28.48 -14.39
C GLN A 139 18.97 29.61 -15.11
N LEU A 140 17.63 29.62 -15.09
CA LEU A 140 16.83 30.70 -15.67
C LEU A 140 17.08 32.05 -14.98
N LYS A 141 17.27 32.04 -13.65
CA LYS A 141 17.66 33.24 -12.89
C LYS A 141 19.05 33.74 -13.24
N ASN A 142 20.03 32.83 -13.39
CA ASN A 142 21.40 33.21 -13.72
C ASN A 142 21.51 33.80 -15.14
N ASN A 143 20.79 33.24 -16.11
CA ASN A 143 20.81 33.73 -17.50
C ASN A 143 20.15 35.12 -17.67
N ASN A 144 19.26 35.50 -16.75
CA ASN A 144 18.65 36.82 -16.73
C ASN A 144 19.53 37.88 -16.05
N ILE A 145 20.52 37.46 -15.26
CA ILE A 145 21.46 38.37 -14.57
C ILE A 145 22.69 38.66 -15.45
N THR A 146 23.07 37.74 -16.34
CA THR A 146 24.18 37.95 -17.29
C THR A 146 23.81 38.73 -18.56
N ASN A 147 22.53 39.04 -18.77
CA ASN A 147 22.01 39.79 -19.92
C ASN A 147 21.47 41.19 -19.55
N SER A 148 21.98 41.83 -18.49
CA SER A 148 21.76 43.26 -18.17
C SER A 148 23.08 44.00 -18.01
#